data_AF-A0A0D6DYW4-F1
#
_entry.id   AF-A0A0D6DYW4-F1
#
_cell.length_a   1.000
_cell.length_b   1.000
_cell.length_c   1.000
_cell.angle_alpha   90.00
_cell.angle_beta   90.00
_cell.angle_gamma   90.00
#
_symmetry.space_group_name_H-M   'P 1'
#
loop_
_entity.id
_entity.type
_entity.pdbx_description
1 polymer ?
#
loop_
_entity_poly.entity_id
_entity_poly.type
_entity_poly.pdbx_seq_one_letter_code
_entity_poly.pdbx_strand_id
1 'polypeptide(L)'
;MANFGERFLLGFTSPRSPYLIGKYVKVIESNNMEGLTYNTSFQIEFYDVLSQAKVAGEEAGTAKDKALAGRDKLTRMPQALGFFITQQGKEFQITEAGKLLKDDDLFEDVLIHQMLKYQLPSRLHKEKASNAGYFRVKPFLELIRLIDTLEYITYKELMIFGMTLTDYRNFESVVNEIKDYRIRRKEAKRLRQSLRKFDYEVQLGVFSKLYKDIIDLGDFSTRETKTDTVDAYMKKKLKNWGDYTDSIFRVLNASGLFVFTKGRSLSISKERQLEVDYILGNVNREIESIDITREEFDTYISNPNIPVLLNDNPQDIANSLKNIGGEVVSGETLYELKHKLNKKRVENRNPNCKMKLATSGKKFSH
;
A
#
# COMPACT_ATOMS: atom_id res chain seq x y z
N MET A 1 14.86 10.12 -8.89
CA MET A 1 14.89 8.66 -8.64
C MET A 1 15.38 8.45 -7.22
N ALA A 2 14.65 7.69 -6.41
CA ALA A 2 15.05 7.44 -5.03
C ALA A 2 15.90 6.16 -4.97
N ASN A 3 17.11 6.26 -4.45
CA ASN A 3 17.92 5.09 -4.12
C ASN A 3 17.65 4.68 -2.67
N PHE A 4 17.24 3.44 -2.44
CA PHE A 4 16.91 2.96 -1.10
C PHE A 4 17.98 1.98 -0.57
N GLY A 5 18.19 2.01 0.75
CA GLY A 5 19.16 1.15 1.46
C GLY A 5 18.49 0.22 2.47
N GLU A 6 17.17 0.24 2.55
CA GLU A 6 16.35 -0.65 3.36
C GLU A 6 16.41 -2.07 2.77
N ARG A 7 16.34 -3.07 3.65
CA ARG A 7 16.38 -4.51 3.33
C ARG A 7 15.09 -5.22 3.73
N PHE A 8 14.02 -4.44 3.73
CA PHE A 8 12.64 -4.83 3.99
C PHE A 8 11.75 -4.02 3.04
N LEU A 9 10.52 -4.50 2.83
CA LEU A 9 9.54 -3.88 1.94
C LEU A 9 9.38 -2.37 2.22
N LEU A 10 9.32 -1.59 1.15
CA LEU A 10 9.10 -0.15 1.25
C LEU A 10 7.60 0.16 1.30
N GLY A 11 7.22 1.04 2.24
CA GLY A 11 5.86 1.57 2.34
C GLY A 11 5.81 3.07 2.08
N PHE A 12 4.62 3.64 2.18
CA PHE A 12 4.37 5.04 1.83
C PHE A 12 4.04 5.87 3.07
N THR A 13 4.87 6.84 3.41
CA THR A 13 4.70 7.63 4.65
C THR A 13 3.91 8.92 4.46
N SER A 14 3.65 9.34 3.21
CA SER A 14 2.93 10.58 2.91
C SER A 14 2.23 10.50 1.54
N PRO A 15 0.91 10.32 1.48
CA PRO A 15 0.02 9.93 2.58
C PRO A 15 0.26 8.47 3.01
N ARG A 16 -0.11 8.12 4.25
CA ARG A 16 -0.17 6.71 4.69
C ARG A 16 -1.46 6.00 4.30
N SER A 17 -2.50 6.75 3.92
CA SER A 17 -3.81 6.22 3.55
C SER A 17 -4.09 6.50 2.06
N PRO A 18 -4.41 5.47 1.25
CA PRO A 18 -4.70 5.66 -0.17
C PRO A 18 -5.98 6.48 -0.43
N TYR A 19 -6.93 6.50 0.50
CA TYR A 19 -8.15 7.34 0.40
C TYR A 19 -7.85 8.84 0.30
N LEU A 20 -6.67 9.29 0.72
CA LEU A 20 -6.29 10.70 0.60
C LEU A 20 -5.94 11.09 -0.83
N ILE A 21 -5.56 10.14 -1.69
CA ILE A 21 -5.15 10.41 -3.07
C ILE A 21 -6.32 10.95 -3.88
N GLY A 22 -7.51 10.34 -3.77
CA GLY A 22 -8.72 10.86 -4.42
C GLY A 22 -9.08 12.29 -3.99
N LYS A 23 -8.77 12.66 -2.73
CA LYS A 23 -8.91 14.05 -2.27
C LYS A 23 -7.84 14.97 -2.87
N TYR A 24 -6.61 14.49 -3.04
CA TYR A 24 -5.55 15.25 -3.69
C TYR A 24 -5.91 15.56 -5.16
N VAL A 25 -6.46 14.58 -5.88
CA VAL A 25 -6.99 14.76 -7.25
C VAL A 25 -8.00 15.91 -7.27
N LYS A 26 -9.01 15.89 -6.38
CA LYS A 26 -10.04 16.95 -6.31
C LYS A 26 -9.43 18.34 -6.06
N VAL A 27 -8.40 18.44 -5.22
CA VAL A 27 -7.69 19.71 -4.96
C VAL A 27 -6.91 20.18 -6.19
N ILE A 28 -6.18 19.28 -6.86
CA ILE A 28 -5.42 19.59 -8.08
C ILE A 28 -6.35 20.08 -9.19
N GLU A 29 -7.47 19.39 -9.42
CA GLU A 29 -8.49 19.77 -10.41
C GLU A 29 -9.10 21.14 -10.08
N SER A 30 -9.50 21.35 -8.82
CA SER A 30 -10.14 22.61 -8.39
C SER A 30 -9.21 23.83 -8.45
N ASN A 31 -7.89 23.61 -8.50
CA ASN A 31 -6.87 24.65 -8.61
C ASN A 31 -6.18 24.66 -9.99
N ASN A 32 -6.71 23.94 -10.99
CA ASN A 32 -6.18 23.89 -12.36
C ASN A 32 -4.69 23.56 -12.45
N MET A 33 -4.22 22.61 -11.63
CA MET A 33 -2.80 22.29 -11.53
C MET A 33 -2.33 21.20 -12.52
N GLU A 34 -3.24 20.48 -13.17
CA GLU A 34 -2.87 19.50 -14.21
C GLU A 34 -2.28 20.21 -15.44
N GLY A 35 -1.24 19.63 -16.06
CA GLY A 35 -0.53 20.22 -17.20
C GLY A 35 0.53 21.26 -16.81
N LEU A 36 0.55 21.76 -15.57
CA LEU A 36 1.60 22.67 -15.12
C LEU A 36 2.96 21.97 -15.05
N THR A 37 4.04 22.72 -15.29
CA THR A 37 5.40 22.18 -15.18
C THR A 37 5.70 21.72 -13.76
N TYR A 38 6.03 20.45 -13.58
CA TYR A 38 6.41 19.87 -12.31
C TYR A 38 7.82 20.33 -11.90
N ASN A 39 7.89 21.25 -10.93
CA ASN A 39 9.11 21.81 -10.39
C ASN A 39 8.93 22.20 -8.90
N THR A 40 9.91 22.88 -8.31
CA THR A 40 9.86 23.32 -6.91
C THR A 40 8.68 24.26 -6.63
N SER A 41 8.37 25.18 -7.54
CA SER A 41 7.24 26.11 -7.38
C SER A 41 5.91 25.35 -7.36
N PHE A 42 5.72 24.39 -8.28
CA PHE A 42 4.56 23.49 -8.27
C PHE A 42 4.43 22.74 -6.94
N GLN A 43 5.53 22.24 -6.39
CA GLN A 43 5.52 21.49 -5.12
C GLN A 43 5.08 22.38 -3.94
N ILE A 44 5.55 23.62 -3.90
CA ILE A 44 5.15 24.61 -2.87
C ILE A 44 3.68 24.98 -3.03
N GLU A 45 3.25 25.30 -4.25
CA GLU A 45 1.87 25.67 -4.55
C GLU A 45 0.90 24.54 -4.20
N PHE A 46 1.22 23.31 -4.61
CA PHE A 46 0.41 22.13 -4.31
C PHE A 46 0.27 21.95 -2.79
N TYR A 47 1.36 22.15 -2.05
CA TYR A 47 1.34 22.06 -0.60
C TYR A 47 0.42 23.11 0.03
N ASP A 48 0.46 24.34 -0.47
CA ASP A 48 -0.34 25.45 0.05
C ASP A 48 -1.83 25.24 -0.24
N VAL A 49 -2.22 24.89 -1.48
CA VAL A 49 -3.64 24.64 -1.81
C VAL A 49 -4.18 23.41 -1.09
N LEU A 50 -3.36 22.37 -0.89
CA LEU A 50 -3.75 21.20 -0.12
C LEU A 50 -3.98 21.54 1.37
N SER A 51 -3.15 22.43 1.92
CA SER A 51 -3.29 22.93 3.29
C SER A 51 -4.56 23.74 3.47
N GLN A 52 -4.88 24.62 2.52
CA GLN A 52 -6.10 25.43 2.51
C GLN A 52 -7.36 24.55 2.40
N ALA A 53 -7.30 23.47 1.61
CA ALA A 53 -8.39 22.52 1.47
C ALA A 53 -8.60 21.62 2.71
N LYS A 54 -7.73 21.70 3.73
CA LYS A 54 -7.81 20.93 4.98
C LYS A 54 -7.99 19.43 4.76
N VAL A 55 -7.33 18.89 3.73
CA VAL A 55 -7.41 17.46 3.40
C VAL A 55 -6.82 16.65 4.57
N ALA A 56 -7.60 15.69 5.07
CA ALA A 56 -7.35 14.89 6.28
C ALA A 56 -7.60 15.61 7.62
N GLY A 57 -8.30 16.75 7.63
CA GLY A 57 -8.70 17.43 8.87
C GLY A 57 -7.56 18.17 9.57
N GLU A 58 -6.39 18.25 8.94
CA GLU A 58 -5.23 18.98 9.44
C GLU A 58 -5.01 20.23 8.60
N GLU A 59 -4.71 21.36 9.25
CA GLU A 59 -4.06 22.49 8.58
C GLU A 59 -2.63 22.04 8.27
N ALA A 60 -2.37 21.65 7.03
CA ALA A 60 -1.02 21.31 6.61
C ALA A 60 -0.08 22.55 6.54
N GLY A 61 -0.34 23.65 7.24
CA GLY A 61 0.41 24.91 7.10
C GLY A 61 1.80 24.99 7.76
N THR A 62 2.31 23.93 8.41
CA THR A 62 3.45 24.04 9.35
C THR A 62 4.77 23.39 8.91
N ALA A 63 4.87 22.83 7.69
CA ALA A 63 6.13 22.25 7.24
C ALA A 63 7.22 23.32 7.07
N LYS A 64 8.40 23.05 7.65
CA LYS A 64 9.60 23.89 7.51
C LYS A 64 10.07 23.98 6.05
N ASP A 65 9.93 22.89 5.30
CA ASP A 65 10.23 22.81 3.87
C ASP A 65 8.96 22.38 3.13
N LYS A 66 8.24 23.37 2.59
CA LYS A 66 6.99 23.17 1.85
C LYS A 66 7.22 22.41 0.55
N ALA A 67 8.31 22.68 -0.15
CA ALA A 67 8.62 22.01 -1.42
C ALA A 67 8.84 20.51 -1.17
N LEU A 68 9.65 20.16 -0.17
CA LEU A 68 9.87 18.77 0.22
C LEU A 68 8.57 18.08 0.65
N ALA A 69 7.75 18.75 1.46
CA ALA A 69 6.49 18.19 1.94
C ALA A 69 5.47 17.99 0.80
N GLY A 70 5.34 18.96 -0.11
CA GLY A 70 4.52 18.85 -1.32
C GLY A 70 5.01 17.75 -2.24
N ARG A 71 6.32 17.68 -2.50
CA ARG A 71 6.95 16.61 -3.27
C ARG A 71 6.64 15.25 -2.68
N ASP A 72 6.82 15.06 -1.37
CA ASP A 72 6.58 13.77 -0.74
C ASP A 72 5.10 13.35 -0.86
N LYS A 73 4.15 14.28 -0.67
CA LYS A 73 2.72 14.00 -0.85
C LYS A 73 2.35 13.59 -2.28
N LEU A 74 3.08 14.04 -3.30
CA LEU A 74 2.86 13.70 -4.70
C LEU A 74 3.61 12.42 -5.13
N THR A 75 4.82 12.20 -4.60
CA THR A 75 5.77 11.21 -5.13
C THR A 75 5.82 9.91 -4.35
N ARG A 76 5.43 9.88 -3.06
CA ARG A 76 5.51 8.65 -2.26
C ARG A 76 4.44 7.65 -2.66
N MET A 77 3.20 7.77 -2.16
CA MET A 77 2.15 6.84 -2.57
C MET A 77 1.62 7.13 -3.98
N PRO A 78 1.28 8.39 -4.35
CA PRO A 78 0.55 8.62 -5.60
C PRO A 78 1.36 8.28 -6.84
N GLN A 79 2.61 8.72 -6.93
CA GLN A 79 3.47 8.35 -8.06
C GLN A 79 3.90 6.89 -8.01
N ALA A 80 4.25 6.35 -6.83
CA ALA A 80 4.73 4.96 -6.76
C ALA A 80 3.66 3.94 -7.14
N LEU A 81 2.39 4.26 -6.89
CA LEU A 81 1.23 3.49 -7.35
C LEU A 81 0.66 4.00 -8.68
N GLY A 82 1.38 4.87 -9.41
CA GLY A 82 1.01 5.27 -10.77
C GLY A 82 -0.25 6.12 -10.90
N PHE A 83 -0.74 6.74 -9.83
CA PHE A 83 -1.86 7.69 -9.90
C PHE A 83 -1.45 9.03 -10.48
N PHE A 84 -0.21 9.47 -10.22
CA PHE A 84 0.36 10.71 -10.74
C PHE A 84 1.64 10.44 -11.51
N ILE A 85 1.86 11.19 -12.60
CA ILE A 85 3.15 11.26 -13.27
C ILE A 85 3.83 12.56 -12.85
N THR A 86 4.95 12.41 -12.16
CA THR A 86 5.82 13.54 -11.78
C THR A 86 7.20 13.35 -12.41
N GLN A 87 7.61 14.31 -13.24
CA GLN A 87 8.91 14.33 -13.91
C GLN A 87 9.42 15.76 -13.88
N GLN A 88 10.60 15.99 -13.27
CA GLN A 88 11.14 17.33 -13.11
C GLN A 88 11.25 18.03 -14.48
N GLY A 89 10.65 19.21 -14.60
CA GLY A 89 10.66 20.01 -15.83
C GLY A 89 9.69 19.55 -16.92
N LYS A 90 8.91 18.50 -16.70
CA LYS A 90 7.79 18.10 -17.58
C LYS A 90 6.46 18.44 -16.94
N GLU A 91 5.39 18.35 -17.72
CA GLU A 91 4.03 18.56 -17.23
C GLU A 91 3.64 17.52 -16.17
N PHE A 92 3.02 17.99 -15.08
CA PHE A 92 2.38 17.14 -14.09
C PHE A 92 1.08 16.56 -14.67
N GLN A 93 0.85 15.26 -14.49
CA GLN A 93 -0.34 14.59 -15.02
C GLN A 93 -1.06 13.79 -13.93
N ILE A 94 -2.39 13.92 -13.90
CA ILE A 94 -3.26 12.96 -13.23
C ILE A 94 -3.55 11.86 -14.24
N THR A 95 -3.12 10.64 -13.93
CA THR A 95 -3.32 9.49 -14.82
C THR A 95 -4.79 9.08 -14.88
N GLU A 96 -5.15 8.23 -15.83
CA GLU A 96 -6.48 7.63 -15.89
C GLU A 96 -6.82 6.89 -14.58
N ALA A 97 -5.89 6.09 -14.05
CA ALA A 97 -6.06 5.46 -12.74
C ALA A 97 -6.29 6.49 -11.63
N GLY A 98 -5.58 7.61 -11.64
CA GLY A 98 -5.78 8.71 -10.69
C GLY A 98 -7.17 9.35 -10.80
N LYS A 99 -7.67 9.54 -12.03
CA LYS A 99 -9.00 10.08 -12.31
C LYS A 99 -10.11 9.13 -11.87
N LEU A 100 -9.94 7.82 -12.07
CA LEU A 100 -10.90 6.80 -11.63
C LEU A 100 -10.91 6.62 -10.09
N LEU A 101 -9.74 6.71 -9.44
CA LEU A 101 -9.62 6.52 -7.98
C LEU A 101 -10.44 7.54 -7.17
N LYS A 102 -10.79 8.70 -7.74
CA LYS A 102 -11.58 9.74 -7.05
C LYS A 102 -13.05 9.37 -6.87
N ASP A 103 -13.51 8.36 -7.62
CA ASP A 103 -14.83 7.76 -7.51
C ASP A 103 -14.79 6.68 -6.43
N ASP A 104 -15.50 6.93 -5.32
CA ASP A 104 -15.53 6.03 -4.16
C ASP A 104 -16.09 4.64 -4.53
N ASP A 105 -16.92 4.56 -5.58
CA ASP A 105 -17.52 3.32 -6.05
C ASP A 105 -16.56 2.46 -6.89
N LEU A 106 -15.47 3.06 -7.41
CA LEU A 106 -14.41 2.37 -8.14
C LEU A 106 -13.13 2.21 -7.33
N PHE A 107 -13.02 2.88 -6.18
CA PHE A 107 -11.79 3.02 -5.42
C PHE A 107 -11.08 1.70 -5.15
N GLU A 108 -11.80 0.67 -4.68
CA GLU A 108 -11.22 -0.62 -4.35
C GLU A 108 -10.67 -1.34 -5.59
N ASP A 109 -11.43 -1.32 -6.68
CA ASP A 109 -11.08 -1.97 -7.95
C ASP A 109 -9.82 -1.32 -8.55
N VAL A 110 -9.82 0.01 -8.63
CA VAL A 110 -8.68 0.78 -9.15
C VAL A 110 -7.44 0.59 -8.26
N LEU A 111 -7.61 0.61 -6.93
CA LEU A 111 -6.48 0.43 -6.01
C LEU A 111 -5.82 -0.94 -6.19
N ILE A 112 -6.60 -2.01 -6.43
CA ILE A 112 -6.05 -3.36 -6.63
C ILE A 112 -5.18 -3.42 -7.89
N HIS A 113 -5.65 -2.89 -9.02
CA HIS A 113 -4.86 -2.82 -10.26
C HIS A 113 -3.51 -2.14 -10.01
N GLN A 114 -3.53 -1.00 -9.32
CA GLN A 114 -2.35 -0.18 -9.10
C GLN A 114 -1.39 -0.79 -8.06
N MET A 115 -1.89 -1.35 -6.96
CA MET A 115 -1.04 -1.96 -5.94
C MET A 115 -0.36 -3.24 -6.44
N LEU A 116 -0.99 -4.01 -7.33
CA LEU A 116 -0.41 -5.24 -7.89
C LEU A 116 0.76 -4.99 -8.85
N LYS A 117 0.83 -3.79 -9.43
CA LYS A 117 1.98 -3.36 -10.27
C LYS A 117 3.14 -2.79 -9.46
N TYR A 118 2.91 -2.42 -8.20
CA TYR A 118 3.99 -1.93 -7.35
C TYR A 118 5.04 -3.02 -7.20
N GLN A 119 6.30 -2.68 -7.51
CA GLN A 119 7.41 -3.60 -7.53
C GLN A 119 8.66 -2.99 -6.93
N LEU A 120 9.55 -3.85 -6.44
CA LEU A 120 10.87 -3.49 -5.95
C LEU A 120 11.90 -4.49 -6.52
N PRO A 121 12.98 -4.00 -7.15
CA PRO A 121 13.19 -2.62 -7.58
C PRO A 121 12.21 -2.17 -8.68
N SER A 122 12.18 -0.86 -8.94
CA SER A 122 11.44 -0.27 -10.07
C SER A 122 12.22 0.89 -10.69
N ARG A 123 11.74 1.42 -11.81
CA ARG A 123 12.32 2.61 -12.42
C ARG A 123 12.36 3.82 -11.47
N LEU A 124 11.42 3.89 -10.53
CA LEU A 124 11.32 4.95 -9.52
C LEU A 124 12.13 4.66 -8.25
N HIS A 125 12.29 3.38 -7.91
CA HIS A 125 12.92 2.90 -6.68
C HIS A 125 14.07 1.95 -7.03
N LYS A 126 15.30 2.47 -6.97
CA LYS A 126 16.49 1.68 -7.26
C LYS A 126 17.20 1.28 -5.97
N GLU A 127 17.73 0.08 -5.95
CA GLU A 127 18.60 -0.34 -4.85
C GLU A 127 19.86 0.52 -4.84
N LYS A 128 20.36 0.83 -3.65
CA LYS A 128 21.77 1.24 -3.51
C LYS A 128 22.67 0.08 -3.89
N ALA A 129 23.89 0.38 -4.33
CA ALA A 129 24.88 -0.65 -4.67
C ALA A 129 25.12 -1.68 -3.54
N SER A 130 25.03 -1.24 -2.28
CA SER A 130 25.14 -2.11 -1.09
C SER A 130 24.00 -3.15 -0.93
N ASN A 131 22.94 -3.02 -1.71
CA ASN A 131 21.77 -3.89 -1.70
C ASN A 131 21.50 -4.50 -3.08
N ALA A 132 22.45 -4.46 -4.02
CA ALA A 132 22.19 -4.95 -5.38
C ALA A 132 21.69 -6.41 -5.39
N GLY A 133 20.53 -6.64 -5.98
CA GLY A 133 19.91 -7.97 -6.12
C GLY A 133 19.19 -8.47 -4.86
N TYR A 134 18.96 -7.61 -3.86
CA TYR A 134 18.27 -7.97 -2.62
C TYR A 134 16.75 -8.00 -2.80
N PHE A 135 16.24 -7.27 -3.80
CA PHE A 135 14.84 -7.15 -4.14
C PHE A 135 14.52 -7.74 -5.51
N ARG A 136 13.47 -8.55 -5.55
CA ARG A 136 12.80 -9.06 -6.75
C ARG A 136 11.37 -9.43 -6.36
N VAL A 137 10.52 -8.43 -6.20
CA VAL A 137 9.19 -8.66 -5.64
C VAL A 137 8.15 -7.65 -6.12
N LYS A 138 6.91 -8.11 -6.26
CA LYS A 138 5.69 -7.30 -6.24
C LYS A 138 5.09 -7.38 -4.83
N PRO A 139 5.36 -6.40 -3.94
CA PRO A 139 5.10 -6.55 -2.50
C PRO A 139 3.67 -6.94 -2.17
N PHE A 140 2.69 -6.30 -2.80
CA PHE A 140 1.28 -6.55 -2.50
C PHE A 140 0.79 -7.91 -3.00
N LEU A 141 1.27 -8.36 -4.16
CA LEU A 141 0.95 -9.71 -4.68
C LEU A 141 1.45 -10.79 -3.73
N GLU A 142 2.69 -10.68 -3.28
CA GLU A 142 3.28 -11.69 -2.39
C GLU A 142 2.73 -11.63 -0.97
N LEU A 143 2.30 -10.46 -0.48
CA LEU A 143 1.56 -10.34 0.78
C LEU A 143 0.14 -10.90 0.69
N ILE A 144 -0.55 -10.75 -0.44
CA ILE A 144 -1.83 -11.46 -0.70
C ILE A 144 -1.61 -12.96 -0.61
N ARG A 145 -0.59 -13.48 -1.31
CA ARG A 145 -0.24 -14.91 -1.28
C ARG A 145 0.08 -15.40 0.13
N LEU A 146 0.81 -14.60 0.91
CA LEU A 146 1.20 -14.93 2.27
C LEU A 146 -0.02 -15.06 3.19
N ILE A 147 -0.95 -14.13 3.09
CA ILE A 147 -2.17 -14.12 3.91
C ILE A 147 -3.10 -15.27 3.50
N ASP A 148 -3.23 -15.54 2.21
CA ASP A 148 -3.98 -16.69 1.69
C ASP A 148 -3.42 -18.02 2.22
N THR A 149 -2.11 -18.21 2.07
CA THR A 149 -1.40 -19.45 2.49
C THR A 149 -1.47 -19.68 4.00
N LEU A 150 -1.48 -18.61 4.81
CA LEU A 150 -1.52 -18.69 6.26
C LEU A 150 -2.93 -18.56 6.85
N GLU A 151 -3.95 -18.38 6.00
CA GLU A 151 -5.35 -18.03 6.27
C GLU A 151 -5.57 -16.67 6.97
N TYR A 152 -4.59 -16.24 7.76
CA TYR A 152 -4.54 -14.94 8.41
C TYR A 152 -3.09 -14.53 8.68
N ILE A 153 -2.88 -13.23 8.87
CA ILE A 153 -1.62 -12.70 9.41
C ILE A 153 -1.92 -11.66 10.50
N THR A 154 -1.23 -11.74 11.63
CA THR A 154 -1.29 -10.68 12.65
C THR A 154 -0.45 -9.48 12.22
N TYR A 155 -0.74 -8.27 12.76
CA TYR A 155 0.13 -7.11 12.53
C TYR A 155 1.60 -7.38 12.89
N LYS A 156 1.86 -8.16 13.95
CA LYS A 156 3.24 -8.50 14.37
C LYS A 156 3.92 -9.46 13.40
N GLU A 157 3.21 -10.46 12.89
CA GLU A 157 3.74 -11.37 11.88
C GLU A 157 4.04 -10.64 10.57
N LEU A 158 3.14 -9.75 10.14
CA LEU A 158 3.38 -8.88 8.98
C LEU A 158 4.62 -8.02 9.20
N MET A 159 4.68 -7.31 10.33
CA MET A 159 5.80 -6.43 10.66
C MET A 159 7.13 -7.17 10.70
N ILE A 160 7.21 -8.31 11.41
CA ILE A 160 8.48 -9.00 11.65
C ILE A 160 8.93 -9.80 10.43
N PHE A 161 8.01 -10.50 9.76
CA PHE A 161 8.35 -11.48 8.73
C PHE A 161 7.80 -11.09 7.35
N GLY A 162 6.53 -10.67 7.25
CA GLY A 162 5.95 -10.30 5.96
C GLY A 162 6.71 -9.17 5.25
N MET A 163 7.22 -8.20 6.01
CA MET A 163 8.08 -7.12 5.51
C MET A 163 9.46 -7.59 5.00
N THR A 164 9.87 -8.82 5.29
CA THR A 164 11.16 -9.38 4.83
C THR A 164 11.06 -10.11 3.50
N LEU A 165 9.85 -10.20 2.94
CA LEU A 165 9.57 -10.85 1.66
C LEU A 165 10.03 -9.96 0.49
N THR A 166 11.34 -9.75 0.36
CA THR A 166 11.95 -8.88 -0.65
C THR A 166 12.21 -9.59 -1.98
N ASP A 167 12.22 -10.93 -1.98
CA ASP A 167 12.34 -11.78 -3.17
C ASP A 167 11.24 -12.84 -3.13
N TYR A 168 10.40 -12.90 -4.17
CA TYR A 168 9.25 -13.80 -4.20
C TYR A 168 9.66 -15.29 -4.16
N ARG A 169 10.90 -15.62 -4.53
CA ARG A 169 11.46 -16.98 -4.52
C ARG A 169 11.72 -17.50 -3.10
N ASN A 170 11.85 -16.60 -2.12
CA ASN A 170 12.10 -16.94 -0.72
C ASN A 170 10.82 -17.16 0.10
N PHE A 171 9.65 -17.19 -0.55
CA PHE A 171 8.36 -17.21 0.13
C PHE A 171 8.17 -18.37 1.12
N GLU A 172 8.51 -19.60 0.73
CA GLU A 172 8.35 -20.76 1.61
C GLU A 172 9.19 -20.62 2.88
N SER A 173 10.35 -20.00 2.79
CA SER A 173 11.18 -19.68 3.96
C SER A 173 10.44 -18.74 4.91
N VAL A 174 9.85 -17.66 4.40
CA VAL A 174 9.09 -16.69 5.21
C VAL A 174 7.85 -17.33 5.84
N VAL A 175 7.12 -18.17 5.10
CA VAL A 175 5.98 -18.94 5.63
C VAL A 175 6.41 -19.82 6.80
N ASN A 176 7.53 -20.53 6.65
CA ASN A 176 8.04 -21.42 7.69
C ASN A 176 8.52 -20.65 8.93
N GLU A 177 9.17 -19.49 8.75
CA GLU A 177 9.56 -18.63 9.87
C GLU A 177 8.34 -18.12 10.66
N ILE A 178 7.24 -17.79 10.00
CA ILE A 178 6.00 -17.39 10.67
C ILE A 178 5.38 -18.56 11.43
N LYS A 179 5.33 -19.76 10.82
CA LYS A 179 4.82 -20.97 11.48
C LYS A 179 5.62 -21.32 12.74
N ASP A 180 6.95 -21.28 12.66
CA ASP A 180 7.84 -21.48 13.81
C ASP A 180 7.63 -20.41 14.88
N TYR A 181 7.55 -19.13 14.47
CA TYR A 181 7.24 -18.04 15.39
C TYR A 181 5.91 -18.25 16.12
N ARG A 182 4.85 -18.72 15.44
CA ARG A 182 3.56 -19.04 16.07
C ARG A 182 3.71 -20.09 17.18
N ILE A 183 4.49 -21.14 16.93
CA ILE A 183 4.77 -22.21 17.92
C ILE A 183 5.51 -21.63 19.12
N ARG A 184 6.65 -20.95 18.88
CA ARG A 184 7.46 -20.35 19.95
C ARG A 184 6.70 -19.29 20.75
N ARG A 185 5.85 -18.49 20.10
CA ARG A 185 5.04 -17.47 20.76
C ARG A 185 3.94 -18.08 21.63
N LYS A 186 3.33 -19.19 21.18
CA LYS A 186 2.36 -19.96 21.98
C LYS A 186 3.04 -20.53 23.23
N GLU A 187 4.26 -21.03 23.08
CA GLU A 187 5.07 -21.53 24.18
C GLU A 187 5.46 -20.43 25.17
N ALA A 188 5.94 -19.27 24.68
CA ALA A 188 6.21 -18.09 25.51
C ALA A 188 4.96 -17.66 26.32
N LYS A 189 3.78 -17.69 25.70
CA LYS A 189 2.50 -17.44 26.38
C LYS A 189 2.23 -18.48 27.48
N ARG A 190 2.44 -19.76 27.21
CA ARG A 190 2.25 -20.87 28.17
C ARG A 190 3.17 -20.71 29.38
N LEU A 191 4.42 -20.33 29.15
CA LEU A 191 5.43 -20.03 30.17
C LEU A 191 5.23 -18.67 30.86
N ARG A 192 4.14 -17.95 30.57
CA ARG A 192 3.81 -16.62 31.13
C ARG A 192 4.91 -15.58 30.90
N GLN A 193 5.68 -15.72 29.82
CA GLN A 193 6.67 -14.73 29.41
C GLN A 193 5.96 -13.49 28.84
N SER A 194 6.64 -12.34 28.93
CA SER A 194 6.15 -11.11 28.30
C SER A 194 6.17 -11.24 26.77
N LEU A 195 4.99 -11.37 26.16
CA LEU A 195 4.88 -11.46 24.69
C LEU A 195 5.42 -10.22 23.99
N ARG A 196 5.32 -9.04 24.60
CA ARG A 196 5.90 -7.82 24.05
C ARG A 196 7.44 -7.90 23.97
N LYS A 197 8.07 -8.43 25.02
CA LYS A 197 9.53 -8.62 25.06
C LYS A 197 9.96 -9.70 24.07
N PHE A 198 9.26 -10.83 24.06
CA PHE A 198 9.46 -11.91 23.10
C PHE A 198 9.36 -11.41 21.64
N ASP A 199 8.26 -10.74 21.28
CA ASP A 199 8.05 -10.23 19.91
C ASP A 199 9.17 -9.26 19.49
N TYR A 200 9.65 -8.42 20.43
CA TYR A 200 10.76 -7.50 20.20
C TYR A 200 12.09 -8.22 19.99
N GLU A 201 12.43 -9.20 20.85
CA GLU A 201 13.66 -10.00 20.73
C GLU A 201 13.70 -10.79 19.42
N VAL A 202 12.57 -11.35 18.98
CA VAL A 202 12.46 -11.99 17.67
C VAL A 202 12.70 -10.98 16.56
N GLN A 203 12.07 -9.81 16.62
CA GLN A 203 12.29 -8.74 15.63
C GLN A 203 13.76 -8.33 15.56
N LEU A 204 14.45 -8.22 16.70
CA LEU A 204 15.87 -7.93 16.76
C LEU A 204 16.70 -9.03 16.10
N GLY A 205 16.38 -10.31 16.38
CA GLY A 205 17.06 -11.44 15.75
C GLY A 205 16.93 -11.42 14.22
N VAL A 206 15.74 -11.13 13.70
CA VAL A 206 15.51 -10.99 12.24
C VAL A 206 16.29 -9.78 11.69
N PHE A 207 16.26 -8.64 12.37
CA PHE A 207 17.02 -7.46 11.96
C PHE A 207 18.53 -7.75 11.87
N SER A 208 19.10 -8.37 12.90
CA SER A 208 20.52 -8.69 12.95
C SER A 208 20.94 -9.65 11.83
N LYS A 209 20.05 -10.56 11.40
CA LYS A 209 20.30 -11.42 10.23
C LYS A 209 20.29 -10.62 8.92
N LEU A 210 19.27 -9.77 8.72
CA LEU A 210 19.11 -8.96 7.49
C LEU A 210 20.25 -7.96 7.28
N TYR A 211 20.83 -7.45 8.37
CA TYR A 211 21.87 -6.42 8.36
C TYR A 211 23.23 -6.94 8.85
N LYS A 212 23.44 -8.26 8.85
CA LYS A 212 24.62 -8.90 9.44
C LYS A 212 25.94 -8.34 8.90
N ASP A 213 26.08 -8.28 7.58
CA ASP A 213 27.23 -7.71 6.90
C ASP A 213 27.49 -6.24 7.27
N ILE A 214 26.45 -5.41 7.35
CA ILE A 214 26.57 -3.98 7.74
C ILE A 214 27.01 -3.87 9.20
N ILE A 215 26.46 -4.71 10.08
CA ILE A 215 26.81 -4.74 11.51
C ILE A 215 28.26 -5.21 11.69
N ASP A 216 28.65 -6.29 10.99
CA ASP A 216 29.99 -6.88 11.04
C ASP A 216 31.06 -5.92 10.48
N LEU A 217 30.71 -5.08 9.50
CA LEU A 217 31.61 -4.07 8.90
C LEU A 217 31.79 -2.80 9.76
N GLY A 218 30.92 -2.56 10.74
CA GLY A 218 31.00 -1.36 11.59
C GLY A 218 30.67 -0.03 10.89
N ASP A 219 30.18 -0.05 9.64
CA ASP A 219 29.87 1.16 8.87
C ASP A 219 28.40 1.60 9.06
N PHE A 220 28.17 2.41 10.09
CA PHE A 220 26.85 2.94 10.47
C PHE A 220 26.56 4.32 9.88
N SER A 221 27.43 4.83 9.01
CA SER A 221 27.33 6.19 8.49
C SER A 221 26.18 6.33 7.48
N THR A 222 25.31 7.33 7.68
CA THR A 222 24.27 7.69 6.70
C THR A 222 24.51 9.11 6.20
N ARG A 223 24.19 9.37 4.93
CA ARG A 223 24.46 10.64 4.22
C ARG A 223 23.84 11.90 4.86
N GLU A 224 22.96 11.76 5.85
CA GLU A 224 22.29 12.87 6.55
C GLU A 224 22.54 12.90 8.07
N THR A 225 23.08 11.84 8.67
CA THR A 225 23.35 11.77 10.12
C THR A 225 24.54 10.85 10.42
N LYS A 226 25.53 11.34 11.18
CA LYS A 226 26.47 10.48 11.91
C LYS A 226 25.66 9.68 12.93
N THR A 227 25.45 8.40 12.63
CA THR A 227 24.84 7.47 13.59
C THR A 227 26.02 6.77 14.25
N ASP A 228 26.36 7.18 15.47
CA ASP A 228 27.64 6.80 16.08
C ASP A 228 27.62 5.40 16.73
N THR A 229 26.45 4.75 16.80
CA THR A 229 26.30 3.42 17.42
C THR A 229 25.35 2.50 16.65
N VAL A 230 25.62 1.19 16.72
CA VAL A 230 24.76 0.10 16.22
C VAL A 230 23.33 0.27 16.71
N ASP A 231 23.15 0.58 18.00
CA ASP A 231 21.84 0.73 18.63
C ASP A 231 21.01 1.88 18.05
N ALA A 232 21.65 3.02 17.77
CA ALA A 232 20.98 4.16 17.16
C ALA A 232 20.56 3.84 15.72
N TYR A 233 21.42 3.14 14.97
CA TYR A 233 21.13 2.68 13.61
C TYR A 233 19.94 1.71 13.59
N MET A 234 19.98 0.71 14.47
CA MET A 234 18.90 -0.26 14.67
C MET A 234 17.58 0.41 15.01
N LYS A 235 17.56 1.31 16.02
CA LYS A 235 16.34 2.02 16.43
C LYS A 235 15.73 2.81 15.29
N LYS A 236 16.54 3.52 14.50
CA LYS A 236 16.09 4.29 13.33
C LYS A 236 15.46 3.37 12.28
N LYS A 237 16.11 2.24 11.96
CA LYS A 237 15.61 1.29 10.96
C LYS A 237 14.35 0.57 11.41
N LEU A 238 14.26 0.14 12.68
CA LEU A 238 13.06 -0.47 13.24
C LEU A 238 11.87 0.50 13.26
N LYS A 239 12.10 1.80 13.49
CA LYS A 239 11.06 2.82 13.37
C LYS A 239 10.53 2.91 11.93
N ASN A 240 11.43 3.06 10.94
CA ASN A 240 11.05 3.11 9.53
C ASN A 240 10.32 1.84 9.10
N TRP A 241 10.77 0.68 9.57
CA TRP A 241 10.14 -0.60 9.35
C TRP A 241 8.69 -0.61 9.87
N GLY A 242 8.47 -0.12 11.10
CA GLY A 242 7.12 0.05 11.64
C GLY A 242 6.26 1.02 10.82
N ASP A 243 6.80 2.16 10.42
CA ASP A 243 6.10 3.16 9.59
C ASP A 243 5.68 2.59 8.22
N TYR A 244 6.56 1.81 7.57
CA TYR A 244 6.25 1.15 6.30
C TYR A 244 5.25 0.02 6.46
N THR A 245 5.32 -0.71 7.58
CA THR A 245 4.32 -1.75 7.90
C THR A 245 2.93 -1.14 8.03
N ASP A 246 2.77 -0.04 8.78
CA ASP A 246 1.48 0.64 8.94
C ASP A 246 0.91 1.09 7.60
N SER A 247 1.75 1.64 6.72
CA SER A 247 1.34 2.05 5.38
C SER A 247 0.87 0.88 4.50
N ILE A 248 1.68 -0.19 4.41
CA ILE A 248 1.31 -1.39 3.64
C ILE A 248 0.02 -1.99 4.16
N PHE A 249 -0.11 -2.08 5.49
CA PHE A 249 -1.30 -2.59 6.15
C PHE A 249 -2.55 -1.76 5.81
N ARG A 250 -2.43 -0.43 5.74
CA ARG A 250 -3.53 0.45 5.31
C ARG A 250 -3.91 0.24 3.85
N VAL A 251 -2.93 0.04 2.96
CA VAL A 251 -3.21 -0.23 1.53
C VAL A 251 -3.88 -1.59 1.36
N LEU A 252 -3.38 -2.64 2.04
CA LEU A 252 -4.03 -3.96 2.06
C LEU A 252 -5.49 -3.82 2.54
N ASN A 253 -5.72 -3.18 3.68
CA ASN A 253 -7.08 -2.99 4.18
C ASN A 253 -7.97 -2.17 3.24
N ALA A 254 -7.44 -1.10 2.63
CA ALA A 254 -8.19 -0.23 1.72
C ALA A 254 -8.55 -0.90 0.39
N SER A 255 -7.87 -1.98 0.00
CA SER A 255 -8.22 -2.77 -1.20
C SER A 255 -9.58 -3.47 -1.10
N GLY A 256 -10.11 -3.65 0.12
CA GLY A 256 -11.35 -4.39 0.37
C GLY A 256 -11.23 -5.91 0.19
N LEU A 257 -10.05 -6.44 -0.20
CA LEU A 257 -9.78 -7.88 -0.25
C LEU A 257 -9.67 -8.51 1.14
N PHE A 258 -9.31 -7.70 2.15
CA PHE A 258 -9.03 -8.17 3.50
C PHE A 258 -10.03 -7.64 4.52
N VAL A 259 -10.28 -8.43 5.55
CA VAL A 259 -11.09 -8.05 6.71
C VAL A 259 -10.27 -8.11 7.99
N PHE A 260 -10.55 -7.18 8.90
CA PHE A 260 -10.01 -7.25 10.25
C PHE A 260 -10.74 -8.33 11.04
N THR A 261 -9.98 -9.30 11.54
CA THR A 261 -10.49 -10.30 12.47
C THR A 261 -10.06 -9.99 13.90
N LYS A 262 -10.73 -10.65 14.85
CA LYS A 262 -10.47 -10.48 16.29
C LYS A 262 -8.98 -10.73 16.57
N GLY A 263 -8.32 -9.75 17.21
CA GLY A 263 -6.89 -9.82 17.52
C GLY A 263 -5.96 -8.99 16.64
N ARG A 264 -6.50 -8.12 15.78
CA ARG A 264 -5.72 -7.26 14.84
C ARG A 264 -4.99 -8.09 13.78
N SER A 265 -5.69 -9.10 13.26
CA SER A 265 -5.22 -9.92 12.14
C SER A 265 -5.97 -9.53 10.86
N LEU A 266 -5.30 -9.67 9.72
CA LEU A 266 -5.92 -9.63 8.40
C LEU A 266 -6.17 -11.05 7.93
N SER A 267 -7.35 -11.29 7.37
CA SER A 267 -7.67 -12.48 6.59
C SER A 267 -8.38 -12.04 5.31
N ILE A 268 -8.42 -12.89 4.30
CA ILE A 268 -9.17 -12.59 3.08
C ILE A 268 -10.67 -12.55 3.39
N SER A 269 -11.38 -11.62 2.75
CA SER A 269 -12.83 -11.58 2.78
C SER A 269 -13.38 -12.80 2.04
N LYS A 270 -14.28 -13.56 2.68
CA LYS A 270 -14.92 -14.73 2.04
C LYS A 270 -15.60 -14.37 0.71
N GLU A 271 -16.20 -13.18 0.64
CA GLU A 271 -16.87 -12.66 -0.57
C GLU A 271 -15.87 -12.33 -1.70
N ARG A 272 -14.58 -12.23 -1.40
CA ARG A 272 -13.51 -11.82 -2.32
C ARG A 272 -12.51 -12.96 -2.61
N GLN A 273 -12.73 -14.17 -2.11
CA GLN A 273 -11.79 -15.28 -2.28
C GLN A 273 -11.55 -15.60 -3.77
N LEU A 274 -12.62 -15.62 -4.58
CA LEU A 274 -12.48 -15.87 -6.03
C LEU A 274 -11.61 -14.83 -6.75
N GLU A 275 -11.66 -13.56 -6.33
CA GLU A 275 -10.76 -12.53 -6.86
C GLU A 275 -9.32 -12.80 -6.44
N VAL A 276 -9.07 -13.21 -5.19
CA VAL A 276 -7.73 -13.55 -4.72
C VAL A 276 -7.17 -14.76 -5.47
N ASP A 277 -7.96 -15.82 -5.63
CA ASP A 277 -7.56 -17.02 -6.37
C ASP A 277 -7.21 -16.65 -7.82
N TYR A 278 -8.02 -15.80 -8.45
CA TYR A 278 -7.76 -15.30 -9.80
C TYR A 278 -6.47 -14.48 -9.85
N ILE A 279 -6.25 -13.55 -8.91
CA ILE A 279 -5.03 -12.74 -8.83
C ILE A 279 -3.81 -13.66 -8.71
N LEU A 280 -3.82 -14.62 -7.79
CA LEU A 280 -2.69 -15.50 -7.52
C LEU A 280 -2.40 -16.50 -8.66
N GLY A 281 -3.42 -16.83 -9.45
CA GLY A 281 -3.33 -17.68 -10.64
C GLY A 281 -2.90 -16.95 -11.91
N ASN A 282 -3.21 -15.66 -12.06
CA ASN A 282 -3.07 -14.95 -13.34
C ASN A 282 -2.07 -13.79 -13.32
N VAL A 283 -1.75 -13.21 -12.17
CA VAL A 283 -0.81 -12.08 -12.10
C VAL A 283 0.63 -12.60 -12.02
N ASN A 284 1.46 -12.17 -12.96
CA ASN A 284 2.87 -12.56 -12.98
C ASN A 284 3.63 -11.99 -11.77
N ARG A 285 4.34 -12.86 -11.06
CA ARG A 285 5.16 -12.55 -9.88
C ARG A 285 6.44 -11.79 -10.23
N GLU A 286 6.93 -11.98 -11.45
CA GLU A 286 8.11 -11.27 -11.92
C GLU A 286 7.87 -9.76 -11.99
N ILE A 287 8.95 -9.04 -11.71
CA ILE A 287 8.99 -7.58 -11.81
C ILE A 287 9.24 -7.17 -13.27
N GLU A 288 8.73 -6.01 -13.67
CA GLU A 288 9.14 -5.38 -14.92
C GLU A 288 10.63 -5.00 -14.86
N SER A 289 11.29 -5.01 -16.02
CA SER A 289 12.71 -4.65 -16.10
C SER A 289 12.96 -3.23 -15.57
N ILE A 290 14.05 -3.05 -14.80
CA ILE A 290 14.46 -1.75 -14.27
C ILE A 290 15.19 -0.86 -15.30
N ASP A 291 15.59 -1.48 -16.41
CA ASP A 291 16.37 -0.84 -17.48
C ASP A 291 15.49 -0.17 -18.53
N ILE A 292 14.15 -0.31 -18.42
CA ILE A 292 13.21 0.40 -19.29
C ILE A 292 13.28 1.92 -19.10
N THR A 293 12.81 2.64 -20.11
CA THR A 293 12.73 4.10 -20.09
C THR A 293 11.75 4.59 -19.03
N ARG A 294 11.82 5.89 -18.71
CA ARG A 294 10.87 6.45 -17.74
C ARG A 294 9.44 6.44 -18.31
N GLU A 295 9.33 6.69 -19.60
CA GLU A 295 8.09 6.73 -20.37
C GLU A 295 7.41 5.35 -20.41
N GLU A 296 8.15 4.29 -20.75
CA GLU A 296 7.62 2.91 -20.73
C GLU A 296 7.15 2.50 -19.33
N PHE A 297 7.92 2.83 -18.28
CA PHE A 297 7.50 2.55 -16.92
C PHE A 297 6.25 3.35 -16.53
N ASP A 298 6.16 4.62 -16.89
CA ASP A 298 4.99 5.45 -16.61
C ASP A 298 3.75 4.91 -17.34
N THR A 299 3.87 4.44 -18.58
CA THR A 299 2.77 3.75 -19.30
C THR A 299 2.31 2.50 -18.56
N TYR A 300 3.23 1.66 -18.09
CA TYR A 300 2.89 0.46 -17.32
C TYR A 300 2.21 0.80 -15.99
N ILE A 301 2.87 1.59 -15.15
CA ILE A 301 2.42 1.83 -13.78
C ILE A 301 1.12 2.63 -13.74
N SER A 302 0.81 3.44 -14.76
CA SER A 302 -0.41 4.27 -14.80
C SER A 302 -1.64 3.60 -15.42
N ASN A 303 -1.50 2.48 -16.12
CA ASN A 303 -2.60 1.84 -16.84
C ASN A 303 -3.61 1.15 -15.90
N PRO A 304 -4.87 1.63 -15.78
CA PRO A 304 -5.82 1.07 -14.82
C PRO A 304 -6.37 -0.32 -15.20
N ASN A 305 -6.06 -0.83 -16.40
CA ASN A 305 -6.57 -2.10 -16.93
C ASN A 305 -5.51 -3.22 -16.91
N ILE A 306 -4.37 -2.98 -16.24
CA ILE A 306 -3.29 -3.96 -16.09
C ILE A 306 -2.94 -4.06 -14.60
N PRO A 307 -2.80 -5.29 -14.04
CA PRO A 307 -3.11 -6.57 -14.69
C PRO A 307 -4.61 -6.76 -14.93
N VAL A 308 -4.99 -7.62 -15.88
CA VAL A 308 -6.40 -7.99 -16.08
C VAL A 308 -6.88 -8.80 -14.87
N LEU A 309 -7.94 -8.35 -14.22
CA LEU A 309 -8.52 -8.95 -13.02
C LEU A 309 -9.87 -9.63 -13.33
N LEU A 310 -10.35 -10.43 -12.38
CA LEU A 310 -11.65 -11.09 -12.47
C LEU A 310 -12.78 -10.08 -12.72
N ASN A 311 -12.72 -8.91 -12.08
CA ASN A 311 -13.72 -7.86 -12.22
C ASN A 311 -13.57 -7.05 -13.52
N ASP A 312 -12.68 -7.40 -14.44
CA ASP A 312 -12.65 -6.76 -15.77
C ASP A 312 -13.56 -7.47 -16.77
N ASN A 313 -14.14 -8.61 -16.37
CA ASN A 313 -15.11 -9.35 -17.14
C ASN A 313 -16.54 -9.04 -16.64
N PRO A 314 -17.44 -8.51 -17.50
CA PRO A 314 -18.81 -8.21 -17.13
C PRO A 314 -19.60 -9.41 -16.58
N GLN A 315 -19.35 -10.62 -17.11
CA GLN A 315 -20.03 -11.83 -16.66
C GLN A 315 -19.59 -12.22 -15.26
N ASP A 316 -18.29 -12.10 -14.95
CA ASP A 316 -17.75 -12.44 -13.64
C ASP A 316 -18.18 -11.42 -12.57
N ILE A 317 -18.28 -10.14 -12.90
CA ILE A 317 -18.92 -9.15 -12.01
C ILE A 317 -20.38 -9.52 -11.78
N ALA A 318 -21.14 -9.81 -12.84
CA ALA A 318 -22.56 -10.15 -12.72
C ALA A 318 -22.77 -11.37 -11.80
N ASN A 319 -21.92 -12.38 -11.93
CA ASN A 319 -21.90 -13.55 -11.05
C ASN A 319 -21.57 -13.16 -9.60
N SER A 320 -20.53 -12.35 -9.41
CA SER A 320 -20.11 -11.86 -8.09
C SER A 320 -21.20 -11.04 -7.40
N LEU A 321 -21.88 -10.17 -8.15
CA LEU A 321 -22.98 -9.34 -7.67
C LEU A 321 -24.17 -10.19 -7.24
N LYS A 322 -24.56 -11.21 -8.04
CA LYS A 322 -25.61 -12.17 -7.68
C LYS A 322 -25.25 -12.96 -6.42
N ASN A 323 -24.01 -13.42 -6.29
CA ASN A 323 -23.55 -14.20 -5.15
C ASN A 323 -23.65 -13.44 -3.82
N ILE A 324 -23.53 -12.11 -3.84
CA ILE A 324 -23.68 -11.26 -2.66
C ILE A 324 -25.08 -10.64 -2.53
N GLY A 325 -26.06 -11.12 -3.31
CA GLY A 325 -27.47 -10.71 -3.26
C GLY A 325 -27.77 -9.36 -3.91
N GLY A 326 -27.02 -8.98 -4.94
CA GLY A 326 -27.28 -7.83 -5.80
C GLY A 326 -28.03 -8.19 -7.08
N GLU A 327 -28.59 -7.18 -7.74
CA GLU A 327 -29.36 -7.31 -8.97
C GLU A 327 -28.54 -6.90 -10.20
N VAL A 328 -28.63 -7.71 -11.26
CA VAL A 328 -27.99 -7.45 -12.55
C VAL A 328 -29.08 -7.16 -13.58
N VAL A 329 -28.98 -6.01 -14.25
CA VAL A 329 -29.89 -5.61 -15.33
C VAL A 329 -29.20 -5.88 -16.67
N SER A 330 -29.97 -6.29 -17.68
CA SER A 330 -29.42 -6.50 -19.03
C SER A 330 -28.99 -5.17 -19.65
N GLY A 331 -27.82 -5.16 -20.31
CA GLY A 331 -27.29 -3.99 -21.03
C GLY A 331 -26.41 -3.04 -20.19
N GLU A 332 -26.14 -3.37 -18.92
CA GLU A 332 -25.24 -2.57 -18.09
C GLU A 332 -23.79 -2.64 -18.57
N THR A 333 -23.12 -1.49 -18.53
CA THR A 333 -21.70 -1.36 -18.83
C THR A 333 -20.84 -1.97 -17.70
N LEU A 334 -19.58 -2.29 -18.01
CA LEU A 334 -18.62 -2.75 -17.01
C LEU A 334 -18.49 -1.76 -15.84
N TYR A 335 -18.53 -0.46 -16.13
CA TYR A 335 -18.45 0.61 -15.14
C TYR A 335 -19.63 0.57 -14.16
N GLU A 336 -20.86 0.47 -14.67
CA GLU A 336 -22.08 0.39 -13.85
C GLU A 336 -22.10 -0.87 -12.98
N LEU A 337 -21.63 -1.99 -13.53
CA LEU A 337 -21.49 -3.25 -12.80
C LEU A 337 -20.46 -3.14 -11.65
N LYS A 338 -19.29 -2.52 -11.90
CA LYS A 338 -18.27 -2.26 -10.85
C LYS A 338 -18.84 -1.39 -9.73
N HIS A 339 -19.58 -0.33 -10.09
CA HIS A 339 -20.28 0.55 -9.14
C HIS A 339 -21.25 -0.23 -8.24
N LYS A 340 -22.15 -1.01 -8.84
CA LYS A 340 -23.14 -1.80 -8.10
C LYS A 340 -22.48 -2.82 -7.18
N LEU A 341 -21.45 -3.51 -7.67
CA LEU A 341 -20.70 -4.49 -6.89
C LEU A 341 -20.08 -3.85 -5.65
N ASN A 342 -19.42 -2.70 -5.80
CA ASN A 342 -18.81 -2.02 -4.67
C ASN A 342 -19.84 -1.51 -3.66
N LYS A 343 -20.93 -0.87 -4.13
CA LYS A 343 -22.05 -0.44 -3.25
C LYS A 343 -22.59 -1.58 -2.42
N LYS A 344 -22.85 -2.72 -3.06
CA LYS A 344 -23.37 -3.90 -2.39
C LYS A 344 -22.40 -4.47 -1.36
N ARG A 345 -21.09 -4.47 -1.65
CA ARG A 345 -20.04 -4.85 -0.69
C ARG A 345 -20.01 -3.92 0.52
N VAL A 346 -20.11 -2.61 0.30
CA VAL A 346 -20.16 -1.61 1.39
C VAL A 346 -21.40 -1.81 2.27
N GLU A 347 -22.57 -2.07 1.67
CA GLU A 347 -23.80 -2.40 2.38
C GLU A 347 -23.65 -3.65 3.25
N ASN A 348 -23.06 -4.72 2.71
CA ASN A 348 -22.87 -5.98 3.44
C ASN A 348 -21.89 -5.84 4.62
N ARG A 349 -20.85 -5.01 4.49
CA ARG A 349 -19.89 -4.74 5.59
C ARG A 349 -20.50 -3.88 6.70
N ASN A 350 -21.43 -2.99 6.36
CA ASN A 350 -22.05 -2.04 7.29
C ASN A 350 -23.59 -2.17 7.31
N PRO A 351 -24.15 -3.28 7.85
CA PRO A 351 -25.59 -3.51 7.83
C PRO A 351 -26.41 -2.40 8.55
N ASN A 352 -25.78 -1.67 9.47
CA ASN A 352 -26.38 -0.53 10.18
C ASN A 352 -26.48 0.76 9.34
N CYS A 353 -25.91 0.82 8.12
CA CYS A 353 -26.07 1.98 7.24
C CYS A 353 -27.51 2.09 6.71
N LYS A 354 -28.27 0.99 6.67
CA LYS A 354 -29.69 0.96 6.29
C LYS A 354 -30.61 1.78 7.21
N MET A 355 -30.23 2.02 8.47
CA MET A 355 -31.07 2.80 9.40
C MET A 355 -30.83 4.32 9.33
N LYS A 356 -29.69 4.79 8.82
CA LYS A 356 -29.35 6.24 8.86
C LYS A 356 -29.91 7.05 7.70
N LEU A 357 -30.29 6.42 6.58
CA LEU A 357 -30.98 7.08 5.47
C LEU A 357 -32.51 7.14 5.65
N ALA A 358 -33.07 6.43 6.64
CA ALA A 358 -34.49 6.47 6.97
C ALA A 358 -34.83 7.27 8.25
N THR A 359 -33.84 7.66 9.06
CA THR A 359 -34.09 8.33 10.37
C THR A 359 -33.05 9.39 10.77
N SER A 360 -32.69 10.32 9.89
CA SER A 360 -31.91 11.51 10.29
C SER A 360 -32.76 12.78 10.30
N GLY A 361 -33.87 12.72 11.03
CA GLY A 361 -34.50 13.88 11.64
C GLY A 361 -34.37 13.76 13.15
N LYS A 362 -33.20 14.07 13.71
CA LYS A 362 -33.03 14.69 15.05
C LYS A 362 -31.55 14.83 15.43
N LYS A 363 -31.23 16.06 15.82
CA LYS A 363 -30.01 16.50 16.52
C LYS A 363 -29.77 15.67 17.77
N PHE A 364 -28.50 15.48 18.14
CA PHE A 364 -28.13 15.48 19.55
C PHE A 364 -26.86 16.29 19.78
N SER A 365 -27.07 17.32 20.59
CA SER A 365 -26.14 18.07 21.42
C SER A 365 -25.68 17.21 22.60
N HIS A 366 -24.38 17.09 22.81
CA HIS A 366 -23.63 17.75 23.89
C HIS A 366 -22.15 17.41 23.77
#